data_AF-A0A9P6HJX2-F1
#
_entry.id   AF-A0A9P6HJX2-F1
#
_cell.length_a   1.000
_cell.length_b   1.000
_cell.length_c   1.000
_cell.angle_alpha   90.00
_cell.angle_beta   90.00
_cell.angle_gamma   90.00
#
_symmetry.space_group_name_H-M   'P 1'
#
loop_
_entity.id
_entity.type
_entity.pdbx_description
1 polymer ?
#
loop_
_entity_poly.entity_id
_entity_poly.type
_entity_poly.pdbx_seq_one_letter_code
_entity_poly.pdbx_strand_id
1 'polypeptide(L)' 'NVVIVTNMWGKVDVEVGKEREAELKREDDFFKPVLDKGTRMARHENTDLSAERVVRLLLR' A
#
# COMPACT_ATOMS: atom_id res chain seq x y z
N ASN A 1 15.61 1.73 -1.20
CA ASN A 1 14.27 1.14 -1.00
C ASN A 1 13.20 2.14 -1.35
N VAL A 2 12.24 1.75 -2.20
CA VAL A 2 11.04 2.54 -2.49
C VAL A 2 9.84 1.78 -1.95
N VAL A 3 8.96 2.46 -1.20
CA VAL A 3 7.73 1.89 -0.65
C VAL A 3 6.58 2.84 -0.95
N ILE A 4 5.53 2.35 -1.60
CA ILE A 4 4.28 3.06 -1.83
C ILE A 4 3.40 2.84 -0.61
N VAL A 5 2.98 3.93 0.03
CA VAL A 5 2.15 3.88 1.23
C VAL A 5 0.78 4.46 0.90
N THR A 6 -0.26 3.67 1.10
CA THR A 6 -1.65 4.11 0.95
C THR A 6 -2.29 4.33 2.31
N ASN A 7 -3.09 5.39 2.44
CA ASN A 7 -3.72 5.81 3.70
C ASN A 7 -5.22 6.05 3.52
N MET A 8 -5.88 6.56 4.57
CA MET A 8 -7.32 6.87 4.59
C MET A 8 -8.27 5.68 4.38
N TRP A 9 -7.79 4.46 4.58
CA TRP A 9 -8.61 3.24 4.46
C TRP A 9 -9.75 3.13 5.48
N GLY A 10 -9.69 3.89 6.58
CA GLY A 10 -10.82 4.01 7.53
C GLY A 10 -11.99 4.86 7.02
N LYS A 11 -11.89 5.47 5.83
CA LYS A 11 -12.97 6.26 5.21
C LYS A 11 -13.82 5.46 4.22
N VAL A 12 -13.51 4.19 4.00
CA VAL A 12 -14.22 3.31 3.08
C VAL A 12 -14.57 2.01 3.79
N ASP A 13 -15.58 1.31 3.27
CA ASP A 13 -15.86 -0.05 3.72
C ASP A 13 -14.65 -0.96 3.50
N VAL A 14 -14.46 -1.95 4.38
CA VAL A 14 -13.30 -2.84 4.37
C VAL A 14 -13.21 -3.64 3.07
N GLU A 15 -14.33 -4.14 2.55
CA GLU A 15 -14.34 -4.95 1.33
C GLU A 15 -14.06 -4.09 0.10
N VAL A 16 -14.70 -2.91 0.02
CA VAL A 16 -14.39 -1.91 -1.02
C VAL A 16 -12.92 -1.51 -0.96
N GLY A 17 -12.37 -1.35 0.25
CA GLY A 17 -10.97 -1.06 0.46
C GLY A 17 -10.04 -2.16 -0.06
N LYS A 18 -10.38 -3.43 0.14
CA LYS A 18 -9.61 -4.58 -0.38
C LYS A 18 -9.65 -4.63 -1.91
N GLU A 19 -10.82 -4.42 -2.50
CA GLU A 19 -10.99 -4.42 -3.96
C GLU A 19 -10.16 -3.31 -4.61
N ARG A 20 -10.25 -2.08 -4.10
CA ARG A 20 -9.45 -0.93 -4.57
C ARG A 20 -7.96 -1.15 -4.39
N GLU A 21 -7.53 -1.70 -3.25
CA GLU A 21 -6.12 -2.02 -3.05
C GLU A 21 -5.61 -3.06 -4.05
N ALA A 22 -6.46 -4.02 -4.41
CA ALA A 22 -6.13 -5.03 -5.40
C ALA A 22 -6.06 -4.44 -6.81
N GLU A 23 -6.96 -3.52 -7.17
CA GLU A 23 -6.93 -2.74 -8.41
C GLU A 23 -5.63 -1.94 -8.51
N LEU A 24 -5.28 -1.17 -7.47
CA LEU A 24 -4.03 -0.39 -7.41
C LEU A 24 -2.77 -1.22 -7.66
N LYS A 25 -2.79 -2.51 -7.29
CA LYS A 25 -1.67 -3.44 -7.49
C LYS A 25 -1.65 -4.12 -8.87
N ARG A 26 -2.80 -4.25 -9.51
CA ARG A 26 -2.97 -5.10 -10.71
C ARG A 26 -3.13 -4.34 -12.01
N GLU A 27 -3.63 -3.11 -11.98
CA GLU A 27 -3.80 -2.35 -13.21
C GLU A 27 -2.51 -1.64 -13.60
N ASP A 28 -2.19 -1.68 -14.90
CA ASP A 28 -1.01 -1.03 -15.47
C ASP A 28 -1.07 0.50 -15.38
N ASP A 29 -2.29 1.06 -15.31
CA ASP A 29 -2.51 2.51 -15.10
C ASP A 29 -2.20 2.96 -13.66
N PHE A 30 -2.05 2.02 -12.72
CA PHE A 30 -1.74 2.31 -11.31
C PHE A 30 -0.31 1.90 -10.96
N PHE A 31 -0.13 1.11 -9.88
CA PHE A 31 1.19 0.84 -9.33
C PHE A 31 1.82 -0.43 -9.88
N LYS A 32 1.10 -1.25 -10.65
CA LYS A 32 1.65 -2.49 -11.21
C LYS A 32 3.02 -2.29 -11.89
N PRO A 33 3.25 -1.29 -12.77
CA PRO A 33 4.53 -1.16 -13.46
C PRO A 33 5.72 -0.88 -12.55
N VAL A 34 5.49 -0.23 -11.40
CA VAL A 34 6.54 0.08 -10.42
C VAL A 34 6.71 -1.05 -9.41
N LEU A 35 5.64 -1.79 -9.09
CA LEU A 35 5.69 -3.00 -8.26
C LEU A 35 6.46 -4.12 -8.97
N ASP A 36 6.23 -4.30 -10.28
CA ASP A 36 6.96 -5.26 -11.12
C ASP A 36 8.48 -4.97 -11.17
N LYS A 37 8.90 -3.74 -10.88
CA LYS A 37 10.31 -3.32 -10.78
C LYS A 37 10.91 -3.48 -9.38
N GLY A 38 10.22 -4.17 -8.46
CA GLY A 38 10.70 -4.47 -7.11
C GLY A 38 10.33 -3.42 -6.06
N THR A 39 9.46 -2.46 -6.38
CA THR A 39 8.87 -1.56 -5.37
C THR A 39 7.92 -2.35 -4.48
N ARG A 40 7.83 -1.98 -3.20
CA ARG A 40 6.86 -2.58 -2.26
C ARG A 40 5.69 -1.63 -2.03
N MET A 41 4.51 -2.19 -1.73
CA MET A 41 3.33 -1.43 -1.32
C MET A 41 2.92 -1.83 0.09
N ALA A 42 2.49 -0.85 0.88
CA ALA A 42 2.01 -1.04 2.24
C ALA A 42 0.77 -0.20 2.55
N ARG A 43 -0.14 -0.77 3.35
CA ARG A 43 -1.30 -0.08 3.90
C ARG A 43 -0.91 0.59 5.24
N HIS A 44 -1.16 1.89 5.34
CA HIS A 44 -1.16 2.63 6.59
C HIS A 44 -2.60 2.73 7.13
N GLU A 45 -2.80 2.18 8.32
CA GLU A 45 -4.13 2.00 8.94
C GLU A 45 -4.42 3.07 9.99
N ASN A 46 -3.73 4.21 9.92
CA ASN A 46 -3.82 5.29 10.90
C ASN A 46 -3.50 4.83 12.34
N THR A 47 -2.56 3.88 12.47
CA THR A 47 -2.04 3.37 13.74
C THR A 47 -0.52 3.43 13.76
N ASP A 48 0.07 3.62 14.93
CA ASP A 48 1.52 3.60 15.12
C ASP A 48 2.14 2.29 14.63
N LEU A 49 1.48 1.15 14.90
CA LEU A 49 1.92 -0.16 14.44
C LEU A 49 2.05 -0.23 12.91
N SER A 50 1.10 0.33 12.18
CA SER A 50 1.16 0.34 10.71
C SER A 50 2.22 1.31 10.18
N ALA A 51 2.46 2.43 10.88
CA ALA A 51 3.55 3.35 10.55
C ALA A 51 4.92 2.71 10.77
N GLU A 52 5.11 2.03 11.91
CA GLU A 52 6.35 1.30 12.22
C GLU A 52 6.62 0.20 11.18
N ARG A 53 5.59 -0.53 10.75
CA ARG A 53 5.68 -1.53 9.67
C ARG A 53 6.20 -0.89 8.37
N VAL A 54 5.72 0.29 8.00
CA VAL A 54 6.20 1.04 6.83
C VAL A 54 7.68 1.40 6.98
N VAL A 55 8.09 1.93 8.14
CA VAL A 55 9.49 2.28 8.41
C VAL A 55 10.39 1.05 8.32
N ARG A 56 9.98 -0.09 8.89
CA ARG A 56 10.73 -1.35 8.81
C ARG A 56 10.88 -1.86 7.38
N LEU A 57 9.90 -1.61 6.49
CA LEU A 57 10.05 -1.93 5.08
C LEU A 57 11.15 -1.08 4.41
N LEU A 58 11.27 0.20 4.76
CA LEU A 58 12.31 1.07 4.20
C LEU A 58 13.73 0.67 4.64
N LEU A 59 13.87 0.13 5.84
CA LEU A 59 15.16 -0.25 6.44
C LEU A 59 15.68 -1.63 6.01
N ARG A 60 14.88 -2.43 5.29
CA ARG A 60 15.29 -3.69 4.65
C ARG A 60 15.60 -3.42 3.20
#